data_AF-A0A7C0Z1N5-F1
#
_entry.id   AF-A0A7C0Z1N5-F1
#
_cell.length_a   1.000
_cell.length_b   1.000
_cell.length_c   1.000
_cell.angle_alpha   90.00
_cell.angle_beta   90.00
_cell.angle_gamma   90.00
#
_symmetry.space_group_name_H-M   'P 1'
#
loop_
_entity.id
_entity.type
_entity.pdbx_description
1 polymer ?
#
loop_
_entity_poly.entity_id
_entity_poly.type
_entity_poly.pdbx_seq_one_letter_code
_entity_poly.pdbx_strand_id
1 'polypeptide(L)'
;MPTVAHLVEDNEIRDVPVSSMIEDSSFVDESLLTGESEPVSKRVGDKAIGGSINGEGVLKVKVERIGSDTIFNIKDKLSTLNIIPLFISLSIAYFTEVMKMKLRFIFPDAKEWRYLIQSLATLIDEANFVATEEGLRLRALDPSRIAMVDLFIPRDAFEEYEIENGEIKIGLNFDDLDKIIRRGKADERVRFEVEENRLRVIFLGRAERAFSLPLLDIAGEELPSPKVTFNVKAKMLSDTLRDALKDAELVSDTIKLIGEESVLKMEAKSDRGEVEAKFSLESGSLLEYDVSEPSSALYGLSYLTDIVGKAYRVSDIATLEFSTNKPLSLSFNVTENGVLRYYLAPRMEA
;
A
#
# COMPACT_ATOMS: atom_id res chain seq x y z
N MET A 1 -28.34 47.04 17.60
CA MET A 1 -27.29 46.01 17.64
C MET A 1 -27.15 45.59 19.10
N PRO A 2 -27.28 44.30 19.44
CA PRO A 2 -27.07 43.85 20.81
C PRO A 2 -25.61 44.13 21.18
N THR A 3 -25.39 44.70 22.37
CA THR A 3 -24.06 45.09 22.84
C THR A 3 -23.60 44.04 23.83
N VAL A 4 -22.46 43.39 23.57
CA VAL A 4 -21.79 42.54 24.56
C VAL A 4 -21.36 43.45 25.70
N ALA A 5 -21.79 43.18 26.93
CA ALA A 5 -21.33 43.93 28.09
C ALA A 5 -19.81 43.71 28.24
N HIS A 6 -19.04 44.69 27.78
CA HIS A 6 -17.59 44.73 27.99
C HIS A 6 -17.31 45.17 29.43
N LEU A 7 -16.88 44.24 30.28
CA LEU A 7 -16.05 44.57 31.43
C LEU A 7 -14.60 44.64 30.93
N VAL A 8 -14.09 45.86 30.79
CA VAL A 8 -12.68 46.12 30.48
C VAL A 8 -11.93 46.24 31.79
N GLU A 9 -11.11 45.23 32.12
CA GLU A 9 -9.83 45.40 32.83
C GLU A 9 -8.97 44.13 32.63
N ASP A 10 -7.84 44.30 31.93
CA ASP A 10 -6.67 43.42 31.77
C ASP A 10 -6.82 41.89 31.54
N ASN A 11 -6.79 41.52 30.26
CA ASN A 11 -5.93 40.47 29.67
C ASN A 11 -5.98 38.98 30.08
N GLU A 12 -7.08 38.45 30.60
CA GLU A 12 -7.41 37.01 30.47
C GLU A 12 -8.93 36.80 30.32
N ILE A 13 -9.39 36.12 29.26
CA ILE A 13 -10.77 35.65 29.16
C ILE A 13 -10.95 34.53 30.18
N ARG A 14 -11.53 34.83 31.35
CA ARG A 14 -11.95 33.84 32.34
C ARG A 14 -13.47 33.73 32.30
N ASP A 15 -13.98 32.50 32.27
CA ASP A 15 -15.40 32.21 32.42
C ASP A 15 -15.92 32.84 33.72
N VAL A 16 -16.78 33.86 33.62
CA VAL A 16 -17.37 34.54 34.79
C VAL A 16 -18.83 34.12 34.95
N PRO A 17 -19.20 33.33 35.97
CA PRO A 17 -20.58 32.96 36.22
C PRO A 17 -21.23 33.75 37.37
N VAL A 18 -22.46 34.23 37.12
CA VAL A 18 -23.48 34.80 38.03
C VAL A 18 -23.13 36.15 38.67
N SER A 19 -23.94 37.16 38.37
CA SER A 19 -23.81 38.49 38.95
C SER A 19 -25.19 39.08 39.26
N SER A 20 -25.33 39.69 40.42
CA SER A 20 -26.58 40.27 40.92
C SER A 20 -26.51 41.79 41.00
N MET A 21 -27.71 42.36 41.15
CA MET A 21 -28.07 43.76 41.19
C MET A 21 -27.87 44.54 39.89
N ILE A 22 -28.98 44.53 39.17
CA ILE A 22 -29.29 45.31 37.99
C ILE A 22 -29.47 46.78 38.39
N GLU A 23 -28.84 47.75 37.72
CA GLU A 23 -29.16 49.18 37.92
C GLU A 23 -30.38 49.62 37.09
N ASP A 24 -30.79 48.85 36.06
CA ASP A 24 -31.88 49.20 35.15
C ASP A 24 -32.55 47.97 34.50
N SER A 25 -33.88 47.97 34.30
CA SER A 25 -34.60 46.75 33.86
C SER A 25 -34.29 46.35 32.41
N SER A 26 -34.10 45.05 32.16
CA SER A 26 -33.87 44.50 30.82
C SER A 26 -34.52 43.12 30.65
N PHE A 27 -34.71 42.71 29.40
CA PHE A 27 -35.03 41.32 29.05
C PHE A 27 -33.74 40.56 28.80
N VAL A 28 -33.61 39.40 29.43
CA VAL A 28 -32.43 38.56 29.36
C VAL A 28 -32.80 37.21 28.78
N ASP A 29 -32.09 36.81 27.72
CA ASP A 29 -32.22 35.49 27.13
C ASP A 29 -31.33 34.50 27.90
N GLU A 30 -31.99 33.56 28.58
CA GLU A 30 -31.36 32.48 29.36
C GLU A 30 -31.54 31.11 28.67
N SER A 31 -32.00 31.08 27.41
CA SER A 31 -32.39 29.86 26.69
C SER A 31 -31.28 28.81 26.59
N LEU A 32 -30.03 29.24 26.46
CA LEU A 32 -28.86 28.36 26.41
C LEU A 32 -28.57 27.65 27.76
N LEU A 33 -29.12 28.16 28.86
CA LEU A 33 -28.86 27.69 30.22
C LEU A 33 -30.07 26.98 30.82
N THR A 34 -31.28 27.49 30.58
CA THR A 34 -32.52 26.95 31.16
C THR A 34 -33.35 26.13 30.16
N GLY A 35 -33.14 26.29 28.86
CA GLY A 35 -33.93 25.66 27.80
C GLY A 35 -35.28 26.33 27.53
N GLU A 36 -35.64 27.39 28.27
CA GLU A 36 -36.84 28.16 28.02
C GLU A 36 -36.61 29.17 26.89
N SER A 37 -37.50 29.19 25.91
CA SER A 37 -37.30 29.94 24.66
C SER A 37 -37.69 31.42 24.74
N GLU A 38 -38.43 31.83 25.78
CA GLU A 38 -38.85 33.22 25.93
C GLU A 38 -37.89 34.01 26.84
N PRO A 39 -37.48 35.23 26.42
CA PRO A 39 -36.65 36.10 27.26
C PRO A 39 -37.32 36.44 28.59
N VAL A 40 -36.54 36.40 29.67
CA VAL A 40 -37.01 36.66 31.03
C VAL A 40 -36.79 38.12 31.39
N SER A 41 -37.83 38.82 31.85
CA SER A 41 -37.71 40.18 32.37
C SER A 41 -36.96 40.19 33.71
N LYS A 42 -35.96 41.07 33.84
CA LYS A 42 -35.18 41.24 35.08
C LYS A 42 -35.20 42.70 35.54
N ARG A 43 -35.27 42.93 36.85
CA ARG A 43 -35.33 44.23 37.52
C ARG A 43 -34.25 44.36 38.60
N VAL A 44 -34.05 45.57 39.09
CA VAL A 44 -33.13 45.88 40.20
C VAL A 44 -33.39 44.94 41.39
N GLY A 45 -32.37 44.18 41.78
CA GLY A 45 -32.43 43.18 42.85
C GLY A 45 -32.66 41.74 42.41
N ASP A 46 -33.00 41.50 41.14
CA ASP A 46 -33.10 40.15 40.59
C ASP A 46 -31.72 39.52 40.38
N LYS A 47 -31.69 38.19 40.42
CA LYS A 47 -30.48 37.41 40.12
C LYS A 47 -30.36 37.18 38.61
N ALA A 48 -29.19 37.46 38.05
CA ALA A 48 -28.85 37.12 36.68
C ALA A 48 -27.85 35.95 36.64
N ILE A 49 -28.08 35.02 35.72
CA ILE A 49 -27.22 33.85 35.53
C ILE A 49 -26.06 34.25 34.62
N GLY A 50 -24.84 33.80 34.92
CA GLY A 50 -23.71 34.07 34.02
C GLY A 50 -23.82 33.25 32.75
N GLY A 51 -23.50 33.86 31.61
CA GLY A 51 -23.68 33.28 30.28
C GLY A 51 -25.00 33.65 29.59
N SER A 52 -25.89 34.38 30.25
CA SER A 52 -27.12 34.89 29.63
C SER A 52 -26.84 36.06 28.67
N ILE A 53 -27.68 36.21 27.65
CA ILE A 53 -27.55 37.25 26.63
C ILE A 53 -28.49 38.41 26.99
N ASN A 54 -27.94 39.61 27.17
CA ASN A 54 -28.74 40.80 27.40
C ASN A 54 -29.46 41.21 26.10
N GLY A 55 -30.76 41.49 26.21
CA GLY A 55 -31.58 42.00 25.11
C GLY A 55 -31.37 43.49 24.88
N GLU A 56 -32.40 44.30 25.12
CA GLU A 56 -32.37 45.75 24.91
C GLU A 56 -32.04 46.52 26.21
N GLY A 57 -31.13 47.50 26.11
CA GLY A 57 -30.70 48.33 27.24
C GLY A 57 -29.29 48.02 27.75
N VAL A 58 -28.81 48.78 28.74
CA VAL A 58 -27.49 48.59 29.35
C VAL A 58 -27.67 47.89 30.69
N LEU A 59 -27.23 46.64 30.77
CA LEU A 59 -27.26 45.86 32.00
C LEU A 59 -25.91 45.97 32.72
N LYS A 60 -25.92 46.56 33.91
CA LYS A 60 -24.78 46.51 34.85
C LYS A 60 -25.04 45.45 35.91
N VAL A 61 -24.04 44.66 36.20
CA VAL A 61 -24.14 43.51 37.10
C VAL A 61 -22.90 43.38 37.97
N LYS A 62 -23.07 42.98 39.24
CA LYS A 62 -21.99 42.80 40.21
C LYS A 62 -21.78 41.31 40.50
N VAL A 63 -20.55 40.82 40.32
CA VAL A 63 -20.21 39.40 40.56
C VAL A 63 -20.21 39.10 42.06
N GLU A 64 -20.98 38.10 42.51
CA GLU A 64 -21.10 37.72 43.94
C GLU A 64 -20.45 36.38 44.29
N ARG A 65 -20.31 35.44 43.34
CA ARG A 65 -19.70 34.12 43.55
C ARG A 65 -18.96 33.65 42.29
N ILE A 66 -17.96 32.79 42.48
CA ILE A 66 -17.16 32.19 41.41
C ILE A 66 -16.91 30.71 41.74
N GLY A 67 -17.00 29.81 40.76
CA GLY A 67 -16.61 28.40 40.92
C GLY A 67 -17.74 27.42 41.28
N SER A 68 -17.40 26.39 42.07
CA SER A 68 -18.14 25.11 42.26
C SER A 68 -19.54 25.20 42.86
N ASP A 69 -20.00 26.39 43.25
CA ASP A 69 -21.33 26.65 43.82
C ASP A 69 -22.32 27.22 42.78
N THR A 70 -22.07 27.02 41.48
CA THR A 70 -22.89 27.54 40.38
C THR A 70 -23.58 26.43 39.57
N ILE A 71 -24.76 26.74 38.99
CA ILE A 71 -25.67 25.80 38.31
C ILE A 71 -25.03 25.14 37.08
N PHE A 72 -24.02 25.77 36.47
CA PHE A 72 -23.39 25.30 35.24
C PHE A 72 -22.02 24.68 35.52
N ASN A 73 -22.04 23.46 36.05
CA ASN A 73 -20.81 22.71 36.31
C ASN A 73 -20.48 21.81 35.12
N ILE A 74 -19.51 22.22 34.29
CA ILE A 74 -18.98 21.39 33.19
C ILE A 74 -18.38 20.08 33.74
N LYS A 75 -17.89 20.05 35.00
CA LYS A 75 -17.48 18.80 35.66
C LYS A 75 -18.66 17.83 35.87
N ASP A 76 -19.88 18.31 36.07
CA ASP A 76 -21.04 17.44 36.30
C ASP A 76 -21.58 16.84 34.98
N LYS A 77 -21.40 17.52 33.85
CA LYS A 77 -21.64 16.95 32.51
C LYS A 77 -20.52 15.99 32.07
N LEU A 78 -19.27 16.24 32.44
CA LEU A 78 -18.15 15.34 32.14
C LEU A 78 -18.08 14.13 33.08
N SER A 79 -18.56 14.23 34.32
CA SER A 79 -18.65 13.11 35.27
C SER A 79 -19.82 12.17 34.98
N THR A 80 -20.84 12.64 34.25
CA THR A 80 -21.91 11.80 33.68
C THR A 80 -21.54 11.18 32.33
N LEU A 81 -20.57 11.75 31.59
CA LEU A 81 -19.93 11.02 30.50
C LEU A 81 -19.06 9.93 31.10
N ASN A 82 -19.51 8.69 30.95
CA ASN A 82 -18.76 7.50 31.36
C ASN A 82 -17.61 7.24 30.35
N ILE A 83 -16.62 8.15 30.30
CA ILE A 83 -15.54 8.15 29.30
C ILE A 83 -14.63 6.93 29.46
N ILE A 84 -14.44 6.45 30.69
CA ILE A 84 -13.61 5.28 30.98
C ILE A 84 -14.15 4.02 30.28
N PRO A 85 -15.42 3.59 30.47
CA PRO A 85 -15.95 2.46 29.73
C PRO A 85 -16.12 2.72 28.23
N LEU A 86 -16.32 3.97 27.78
CA LEU A 86 -16.31 4.27 26.35
C LEU A 86 -14.92 4.04 25.74
N PHE A 87 -13.85 4.49 26.42
CA PHE A 87 -12.47 4.31 26.00
C PHE A 87 -12.01 2.85 26.10
N ILE A 88 -12.43 2.13 27.14
CA ILE A 88 -12.23 0.69 27.27
C ILE A 88 -13.01 -0.05 26.19
N SER A 89 -14.26 0.32 25.90
CA SER A 89 -15.05 -0.29 24.84
C SER A 89 -14.46 -0.02 23.45
N LEU A 90 -13.95 1.19 23.19
CA LEU A 90 -13.31 1.53 21.92
C LEU A 90 -11.96 0.81 21.79
N SER A 91 -11.18 0.75 22.88
CA SER A 91 -9.91 0.01 22.94
C SER A 91 -10.13 -1.49 22.80
N ILE A 92 -11.13 -2.07 23.46
CA ILE A 92 -11.51 -3.48 23.31
C ILE A 92 -12.02 -3.75 21.90
N ALA A 93 -12.88 -2.89 21.34
CA ALA A 93 -13.35 -3.06 19.97
C ALA A 93 -12.18 -3.01 18.98
N TYR A 94 -11.31 -2.00 19.08
CA TYR A 94 -10.09 -1.89 18.30
C TYR A 94 -9.19 -3.12 18.48
N PHE A 95 -8.93 -3.54 19.72
CA PHE A 95 -8.10 -4.70 20.03
C PHE A 95 -8.73 -6.00 19.53
N THR A 96 -10.06 -6.14 19.58
CA THR A 96 -10.79 -7.30 19.07
C THR A 96 -10.78 -7.34 17.55
N GLU A 97 -10.87 -6.18 16.88
CA GLU A 97 -10.74 -6.04 15.43
C GLU A 97 -9.32 -6.45 14.98
N VAL A 98 -8.30 -5.93 15.68
CA VAL A 98 -6.89 -6.29 15.44
C VAL A 98 -6.64 -7.78 15.69
N MET A 99 -7.22 -8.36 16.75
CA MET A 99 -7.09 -9.80 17.07
C MET A 99 -7.79 -10.75 16.08
N LYS A 100 -8.69 -10.26 15.23
CA LYS A 100 -9.31 -11.09 14.16
C LYS A 100 -8.49 -11.14 12.88
N MET A 101 -7.55 -10.22 12.73
CA MET A 101 -6.85 -9.98 11.48
C MET A 101 -5.59 -10.83 11.44
N LYS A 102 -5.54 -11.77 10.50
CA LYS A 102 -4.44 -12.75 10.42
C LYS A 102 -3.17 -12.11 9.88
N LEU A 103 -3.32 -11.23 8.89
CA LEU A 103 -2.22 -10.56 8.22
C LEU A 103 -2.64 -9.14 7.86
N ARG A 104 -1.74 -8.19 8.09
CA ARG A 104 -1.82 -6.84 7.56
C ARG A 104 -0.45 -6.40 7.06
N PHE A 105 -0.40 -5.83 5.87
CA PHE A 105 0.80 -5.14 5.41
C PHE A 105 0.50 -3.91 4.56
N ILE A 106 1.40 -2.93 4.57
CA ILE A 106 1.32 -1.72 3.76
C ILE A 106 2.54 -1.66 2.85
N PHE A 107 2.30 -1.65 1.54
CA PHE A 107 3.34 -1.40 0.54
C PHE A 107 3.37 0.10 0.19
N PRO A 108 4.56 0.73 0.16
CA PRO A 108 4.69 2.19 0.07
C PRO A 108 4.24 2.79 -1.27
N ASP A 109 4.42 2.06 -2.38
CA ASP A 109 4.07 2.56 -3.72
C ASP A 109 3.11 1.61 -4.45
N ALA A 110 1.85 2.03 -4.58
CA ALA A 110 0.80 1.26 -5.26
C ALA A 110 1.02 1.11 -6.77
N LYS A 111 1.77 2.02 -7.41
CA LYS A 111 2.13 1.92 -8.83
C LYS A 111 3.20 0.85 -9.04
N GLU A 112 4.22 0.79 -8.19
CA GLU A 112 5.23 -0.27 -8.19
C GLU A 112 4.57 -1.63 -7.91
N TRP A 113 3.77 -1.73 -6.84
CA TRP A 113 3.00 -2.95 -6.55
C TRP A 113 2.16 -3.38 -7.74
N ARG A 114 1.52 -2.42 -8.43
CA ARG A 114 0.75 -2.71 -9.64
C ARG A 114 1.60 -3.33 -10.74
N TYR A 115 2.80 -2.80 -10.98
CA TYR A 115 3.71 -3.38 -11.98
C TYR A 115 4.16 -4.77 -11.61
N LEU A 116 4.42 -5.02 -10.32
CA LEU A 116 4.75 -6.34 -9.83
C LEU A 116 3.61 -7.34 -10.10
N ILE A 117 2.38 -7.05 -9.67
CA ILE A 117 1.23 -7.94 -9.93
C ILE A 117 1.00 -8.16 -11.42
N GLN A 118 1.10 -7.11 -12.24
CA GLN A 118 0.99 -7.23 -13.70
C GLN A 118 2.06 -8.13 -14.31
N SER A 119 3.25 -8.15 -13.72
CA SER A 119 4.34 -9.01 -14.14
C SER A 119 4.08 -10.46 -13.74
N LEU A 120 3.53 -10.71 -12.55
CA LEU A 120 3.14 -12.05 -12.10
C LEU A 120 2.02 -12.63 -12.97
N ALA A 121 0.96 -11.85 -13.20
CA ALA A 121 -0.22 -12.23 -13.99
C ALA A 121 0.08 -12.54 -15.47
N THR A 122 1.31 -12.35 -15.95
CA THR A 122 1.70 -12.80 -17.30
C THR A 122 1.86 -14.31 -17.40
N LEU A 123 2.19 -14.98 -16.30
CA LEU A 123 2.50 -16.41 -16.29
C LEU A 123 1.52 -17.24 -15.46
N ILE A 124 0.83 -16.63 -14.50
CA ILE A 124 0.03 -17.37 -13.51
C ILE A 124 -1.39 -16.84 -13.48
N ASP A 125 -2.36 -17.76 -13.51
CA ASP A 125 -3.78 -17.45 -13.36
C ASP A 125 -4.17 -17.44 -11.87
N GLU A 126 -3.71 -18.44 -11.12
CA GLU A 126 -4.03 -18.64 -9.71
C GLU A 126 -2.77 -19.08 -8.95
N ALA A 127 -2.47 -18.43 -7.83
CA ALA A 127 -1.36 -18.81 -6.97
C ALA A 127 -1.56 -18.32 -5.52
N ASN A 128 -0.78 -18.89 -4.61
CA ASN A 128 -0.69 -18.42 -3.24
C ASN A 128 0.45 -17.39 -3.11
N PHE A 129 0.15 -16.22 -2.57
CA PHE A 129 1.16 -15.52 -1.79
C PHE A 129 1.31 -16.23 -0.45
N VAL A 130 2.53 -16.32 0.05
CA VAL A 130 2.88 -16.96 1.31
C VAL A 130 3.58 -15.92 2.18
N ALA A 131 2.87 -15.44 3.18
CA ALA A 131 3.39 -14.48 4.15
C ALA A 131 4.00 -15.23 5.33
N THR A 132 5.24 -14.88 5.69
CA THR A 132 5.94 -15.35 6.89
C THR A 132 6.53 -14.15 7.64
N GLU A 133 7.15 -14.37 8.81
CA GLU A 133 7.88 -13.33 9.54
C GLU A 133 9.04 -12.70 8.73
N GLU A 134 9.58 -13.41 7.74
CA GLU A 134 10.69 -12.93 6.91
C GLU A 134 10.20 -12.00 5.79
N GLY A 135 8.95 -12.14 5.37
CA GLY A 135 8.36 -11.36 4.28
C GLY A 135 7.36 -12.16 3.45
N LEU A 136 7.06 -11.63 2.27
CA LEU A 136 6.06 -12.17 1.34
C LEU A 136 6.74 -12.95 0.20
N ARG A 137 6.28 -14.18 -0.03
CA ARG A 137 6.78 -15.06 -1.09
C ARG A 137 5.68 -15.42 -2.07
N LEU A 138 6.06 -15.67 -3.31
CA LEU A 138 5.21 -16.37 -4.27
C LEU A 138 6.09 -17.21 -5.17
N ARG A 139 5.75 -18.49 -5.31
CA ARG A 139 6.39 -19.37 -6.29
C ARG A 139 5.34 -20.19 -7.01
N ALA A 140 5.36 -20.16 -8.33
CA ALA A 140 4.39 -20.86 -9.15
C ALA A 140 4.97 -21.19 -10.52
N LEU A 141 4.53 -22.31 -11.07
CA LEU A 141 4.74 -22.67 -12.47
C LEU A 141 3.59 -22.11 -13.30
N ASP A 142 3.89 -21.77 -14.55
CA ASP A 142 2.83 -21.51 -15.53
C ASP A 142 2.03 -22.80 -15.82
N PRO A 143 0.83 -22.71 -16.43
CA PRO A 143 0.02 -23.89 -16.73
C PRO A 143 0.73 -24.95 -17.59
N SER A 144 1.65 -24.54 -18.47
CA SER A 144 2.41 -25.47 -19.32
C SER A 144 3.65 -26.06 -18.61
N ARG A 145 3.98 -25.59 -17.41
CA ARG A 145 5.16 -25.98 -16.61
C ARG A 145 6.49 -25.76 -17.33
N ILE A 146 6.56 -24.78 -18.23
CA ILE A 146 7.76 -24.39 -18.99
C ILE A 146 8.48 -23.22 -18.30
N ALA A 147 7.74 -22.35 -17.62
CA ALA A 147 8.23 -21.20 -16.91
C ALA A 147 7.84 -21.25 -15.43
N MET A 148 8.70 -20.72 -14.57
CA MET A 148 8.44 -20.56 -13.14
C MET A 148 8.67 -19.10 -12.75
N VAL A 149 7.79 -18.56 -11.93
CA VAL A 149 8.01 -17.27 -11.27
C VAL A 149 8.34 -17.51 -9.79
N ASP A 150 9.30 -16.74 -9.28
CA ASP A 150 9.79 -16.77 -7.91
C ASP A 150 9.95 -15.34 -7.41
N LEU A 151 9.07 -14.92 -6.52
CA LEU A 151 9.05 -13.60 -5.91
C LEU A 151 9.36 -13.73 -4.42
N PHE A 152 10.26 -12.87 -3.95
CA PHE A 152 10.44 -12.61 -2.53
C PHE A 152 10.50 -11.11 -2.27
N ILE A 153 9.71 -10.64 -1.31
CA ILE A 153 9.74 -9.27 -0.80
C ILE A 153 10.02 -9.37 0.71
N PRO A 154 11.15 -8.87 1.20
CA PRO A 154 11.46 -8.92 2.62
C PRO A 154 10.50 -8.03 3.43
N ARG A 155 10.30 -8.35 4.71
CA ARG A 155 9.42 -7.58 5.60
C ARG A 155 9.75 -6.08 5.66
N ASP A 156 11.02 -5.72 5.50
CA ASP A 156 11.51 -4.35 5.60
C ASP A 156 11.11 -3.48 4.40
N ALA A 157 10.66 -4.10 3.31
CA ALA A 157 10.11 -3.39 2.15
C ALA A 157 8.69 -2.83 2.38
N PHE A 158 8.06 -3.20 3.50
CA PHE A 158 6.71 -2.77 3.85
C PHE A 158 6.76 -1.72 4.96
N GLU A 159 5.91 -0.69 4.87
CA GLU A 159 5.79 0.31 5.94
C GLU A 159 5.20 -0.29 7.23
N GLU A 160 4.34 -1.30 7.06
CA GLU A 160 3.72 -2.07 8.12
C GLU A 160 3.67 -3.52 7.66
N TYR A 161 4.00 -4.45 8.55
CA TYR A 161 3.94 -5.89 8.29
C TYR A 161 3.65 -6.63 9.60
N GLU A 162 2.38 -6.92 9.81
CA GLU A 162 1.84 -7.60 10.98
C GLU A 162 1.28 -8.95 10.56
N ILE A 163 1.77 -10.02 11.17
CA ILE A 163 1.38 -11.39 10.86
C ILE A 163 1.11 -12.13 12.17
N GLU A 164 -0.01 -12.86 12.23
CA GLU A 164 -0.26 -13.85 13.27
C GLU A 164 0.74 -15.01 13.13
N ASN A 165 1.25 -15.53 14.25
CA ASN A 165 2.32 -16.53 14.28
C ASN A 165 2.16 -17.63 13.21
N GLY A 166 3.23 -17.85 12.43
CA GLY A 166 3.30 -18.93 11.44
C GLY A 166 3.31 -18.42 10.00
N GLU A 167 2.69 -19.21 9.12
CA GLU A 167 2.61 -18.95 7.69
C GLU A 167 1.15 -18.72 7.28
N ILE A 168 0.91 -17.66 6.50
CA ILE A 168 -0.42 -17.33 5.97
C ILE A 168 -0.39 -17.42 4.46
N LYS A 169 -1.24 -18.31 3.91
CA LYS A 169 -1.43 -18.47 2.48
C LYS A 169 -2.59 -17.59 2.01
N ILE A 170 -2.34 -16.82 0.95
CA ILE A 170 -3.29 -15.88 0.33
C ILE A 170 -3.50 -16.35 -1.10
N GLY A 171 -4.43 -17.29 -1.28
CA GLY A 171 -4.78 -17.82 -2.60
C GLY A 171 -5.64 -16.84 -3.37
N LEU A 172 -5.20 -16.44 -4.57
CA LEU A 172 -5.86 -15.42 -5.38
C LEU A 172 -5.89 -15.80 -6.85
N ASN A 173 -6.94 -15.35 -7.52
CA ASN A 173 -6.97 -15.24 -8.98
C ASN A 173 -6.29 -13.91 -9.39
N PHE A 174 -5.26 -14.00 -10.24
CA PHE A 174 -4.41 -12.87 -10.60
C PHE A 174 -5.08 -11.91 -11.59
N ASP A 175 -6.04 -12.37 -12.41
CA ASP A 175 -6.84 -11.48 -13.25
C ASP A 175 -7.74 -10.58 -12.40
N ASP A 176 -8.37 -11.12 -11.37
CA ASP A 176 -9.23 -10.36 -10.47
C ASP A 176 -8.43 -9.40 -9.59
N LEU A 177 -7.27 -9.84 -9.10
CA LEU A 177 -6.35 -8.96 -8.40
C LEU A 177 -5.88 -7.82 -9.32
N ASP A 178 -5.45 -8.14 -10.56
CA ASP A 178 -4.97 -7.17 -11.55
C ASP A 178 -6.00 -6.07 -11.85
N LYS A 179 -7.28 -6.43 -12.03
CA LYS A 179 -8.37 -5.46 -12.23
C LYS A 179 -8.44 -4.41 -11.12
N ILE A 180 -8.20 -4.82 -9.87
CA ILE A 180 -8.21 -3.94 -8.69
C ILE A 180 -6.91 -3.13 -8.60
N ILE A 181 -5.74 -3.76 -8.65
CA ILE A 181 -4.44 -3.07 -8.52
C ILE A 181 -4.17 -2.07 -9.64
N ARG A 182 -4.82 -2.23 -10.82
CA ARG A 182 -4.83 -1.21 -11.88
C ARG A 182 -5.39 0.15 -11.44
N ARG A 183 -6.19 0.18 -10.38
CA ARG A 183 -6.76 1.42 -9.81
C ARG A 183 -5.77 2.18 -8.91
N GLY A 184 -4.62 1.59 -8.58
CA GLY A 184 -3.53 2.22 -7.85
C GLY A 184 -2.83 3.28 -8.70
N LYS A 185 -2.53 4.42 -8.09
CA LYS A 185 -1.82 5.55 -8.70
C LYS A 185 -0.44 5.70 -8.08
N ALA A 186 0.40 6.50 -8.74
CA ALA A 186 1.64 6.98 -8.11
C ALA A 186 1.30 7.75 -6.82
N ASP A 187 2.20 7.71 -5.85
CA ASP A 187 2.10 8.38 -4.54
C ASP A 187 0.98 7.86 -3.62
N GLU A 188 0.25 6.81 -4.02
CA GLU A 188 -0.67 6.09 -3.13
C GLU A 188 0.06 4.92 -2.49
N ARG A 189 -0.21 4.70 -1.20
CA ARG A 189 0.15 3.45 -0.53
C ARG A 189 -0.96 2.44 -0.72
N VAL A 190 -0.64 1.15 -0.63
CA VAL A 190 -1.65 0.09 -0.69
C VAL A 190 -1.53 -0.81 0.53
N ARG A 191 -2.63 -0.92 1.28
CA ARG A 191 -2.76 -1.82 2.43
C ARG A 191 -3.50 -3.09 2.02
N PHE A 192 -3.02 -4.21 2.53
CA PHE A 192 -3.64 -5.51 2.42
C PHE A 192 -4.00 -6.01 3.81
N GLU A 193 -5.22 -6.50 3.97
CA GLU A 193 -5.70 -7.09 5.23
C GLU A 193 -6.36 -8.44 4.91
N VAL A 194 -5.94 -9.49 5.61
CA VAL A 194 -6.55 -10.82 5.50
C VAL A 194 -7.43 -11.06 6.72
N GLU A 195 -8.73 -11.18 6.46
CA GLU A 195 -9.76 -11.43 7.47
C GLU A 195 -10.60 -12.63 7.03
N GLU A 196 -10.69 -13.64 7.90
CA GLU A 196 -11.43 -14.89 7.64
C GLU A 196 -11.03 -15.58 6.32
N ASN A 197 -11.84 -15.37 5.26
CA ASN A 197 -11.66 -15.93 3.92
C ASN A 197 -11.68 -14.84 2.82
N ARG A 198 -11.30 -13.61 3.18
CA ARG A 198 -11.28 -12.48 2.25
C ARG A 198 -9.97 -11.70 2.36
N LEU A 199 -9.52 -11.21 1.21
CA LEU A 199 -8.47 -10.19 1.12
C LEU A 199 -9.12 -8.83 0.93
N ARG A 200 -8.83 -7.88 1.82
CA ARG A 200 -9.15 -6.47 1.60
C ARG A 200 -7.93 -5.78 1.00
N VAL A 201 -8.15 -5.03 -0.08
CA VAL A 201 -7.14 -4.20 -0.76
C VAL A 201 -7.57 -2.75 -0.63
N ILE A 202 -6.78 -1.94 0.07
CA ILE A 202 -7.15 -0.58 0.46
C ILE A 202 -6.11 0.39 -0.10
N PHE A 203 -6.52 1.27 -1.02
CA PHE A 203 -5.67 2.35 -1.50
C PHE A 203 -5.73 3.54 -0.55
N LEU A 204 -4.58 3.93 -0.01
CA LEU A 204 -4.41 5.02 0.93
C LEU A 204 -3.88 6.25 0.18
N GLY A 205 -4.80 7.05 -0.33
CA GLY A 205 -4.52 8.30 -1.04
C GLY A 205 -5.35 9.46 -0.48
N ARG A 206 -5.76 10.39 -1.36
CA ARG A 206 -6.66 11.50 -0.98
C ARG A 206 -8.02 11.03 -0.47
N ALA A 207 -8.50 9.93 -1.04
CA ALA A 207 -9.69 9.22 -0.60
C ALA A 207 -9.31 7.76 -0.40
N GLU A 208 -9.75 7.19 0.71
CA GLU A 208 -9.58 5.77 0.98
C GLU A 208 -10.54 4.96 0.10
N ARG A 209 -10.01 3.93 -0.56
CA ARG A 209 -10.78 3.05 -1.45
C ARG A 209 -10.50 1.60 -1.10
N ALA A 210 -11.48 0.91 -0.55
CA ALA A 210 -11.38 -0.48 -0.17
C ALA A 210 -12.09 -1.40 -1.17
N PHE A 211 -11.40 -2.45 -1.58
CA PHE A 211 -11.93 -3.57 -2.36
C PHE A 211 -11.83 -4.83 -1.52
N SER A 212 -12.72 -5.80 -1.75
CA SER A 212 -12.69 -7.05 -1.02
C SER A 212 -12.86 -8.22 -1.98
N LEU A 213 -11.87 -9.11 -1.99
CA LEU A 213 -11.80 -10.32 -2.81
C LEU A 213 -12.00 -11.56 -1.93
N PRO A 214 -12.70 -12.61 -2.41
CA PRO A 214 -12.65 -13.90 -1.76
C PRO A 214 -11.26 -14.53 -1.92
N LEU A 215 -10.78 -15.24 -0.90
CA LEU A 215 -9.60 -16.09 -1.02
C LEU A 215 -9.98 -17.44 -1.64
N LEU A 216 -9.05 -17.98 -2.43
CA LEU A 216 -9.14 -19.30 -3.03
C LEU A 216 -8.41 -20.32 -2.17
N ASP A 217 -8.97 -21.53 -2.08
CA ASP A 217 -8.27 -22.69 -1.53
C ASP A 217 -7.45 -23.34 -2.65
N ILE A 218 -6.22 -22.87 -2.82
CA ILE A 218 -5.29 -23.37 -3.82
C ILE A 218 -4.37 -24.38 -3.15
N ALA A 219 -4.54 -25.65 -3.49
CA ALA A 219 -3.63 -26.71 -3.05
C ALA A 219 -2.20 -26.41 -3.53
N GLY A 220 -1.29 -26.14 -2.59
CA GLY A 220 0.09 -25.77 -2.90
C GLY A 220 0.98 -26.98 -3.13
N GLU A 221 1.55 -27.10 -4.33
CA GLU A 221 2.77 -27.88 -4.56
C GLU A 221 3.93 -27.08 -3.96
N GLU A 222 4.63 -27.62 -2.96
CA GLU A 222 5.86 -26.98 -2.46
C GLU A 222 6.95 -27.09 -3.52
N LEU A 223 7.17 -26.00 -4.26
CA LEU A 223 8.19 -25.95 -5.30
C LEU A 223 9.55 -25.66 -4.67
N PRO A 224 10.56 -26.54 -4.87
CA PRO A 224 11.89 -26.33 -4.31
C PRO A 224 12.55 -25.11 -4.95
N SER A 225 13.45 -24.45 -4.21
CA SER A 225 14.23 -23.35 -4.76
C SER A 225 15.19 -23.89 -5.83
N PRO A 226 15.18 -23.36 -7.06
CA PRO A 226 16.09 -23.83 -8.10
C PRO A 226 17.54 -23.59 -7.71
N LYS A 227 18.32 -24.67 -7.63
CA LYS A 227 19.77 -24.62 -7.39
C LYS A 227 20.49 -24.84 -8.71
N VAL A 228 20.48 -23.81 -9.55
CA VAL A 228 21.14 -23.86 -10.86
C VAL A 228 22.38 -22.98 -10.81
N THR A 229 23.51 -23.54 -11.22
CA THR A 229 24.73 -22.78 -11.48
C THR A 229 24.74 -22.37 -12.95
N PHE A 230 25.04 -21.09 -13.18
CA PHE A 230 25.09 -20.48 -14.49
C PHE A 230 26.52 -20.09 -14.84
N ASN A 231 26.85 -20.20 -16.11
CA ASN A 231 28.18 -19.89 -16.63
C ASN A 231 28.27 -18.48 -17.19
N VAL A 232 27.14 -17.92 -17.59
CA VAL A 232 27.02 -16.55 -18.12
C VAL A 232 26.08 -15.78 -17.21
N LYS A 233 26.51 -14.58 -16.81
CA LYS A 233 25.70 -13.58 -16.13
C LYS A 233 25.86 -12.25 -16.83
N ALA A 234 24.74 -11.64 -17.20
CA ALA A 234 24.72 -10.32 -17.83
C ALA A 234 23.72 -9.43 -17.11
N LYS A 235 24.15 -8.26 -16.65
CA LYS A 235 23.26 -7.18 -16.21
C LYS A 235 23.17 -6.12 -17.30
N MET A 236 21.96 -5.71 -17.64
CA MET A 236 21.72 -4.71 -18.67
C MET A 236 20.46 -3.90 -18.35
N LEU A 237 20.23 -2.83 -19.10
CA LEU A 237 18.98 -2.09 -19.00
C LEU A 237 17.81 -2.93 -19.52
N SER A 238 16.73 -2.99 -18.74
CA SER A 238 15.54 -3.79 -19.04
C SER A 238 14.84 -3.36 -20.32
N ASP A 239 14.88 -2.07 -20.66
CA ASP A 239 14.30 -1.55 -21.90
C ASP A 239 15.07 -2.01 -23.14
N THR A 240 16.38 -2.07 -23.06
CA THR A 240 17.28 -2.53 -24.12
C THR A 240 17.07 -4.03 -24.37
N LEU A 241 16.94 -4.83 -23.30
CA LEU A 241 16.55 -6.23 -23.42
C LEU A 241 15.18 -6.39 -24.10
N ARG A 242 14.19 -5.62 -23.64
CA ARG A 242 12.82 -5.65 -24.19
C ARG A 242 12.81 -5.36 -25.69
N ASP A 243 13.54 -4.33 -26.11
CA ASP A 243 13.51 -3.88 -27.50
C ASP A 243 14.21 -4.91 -28.40
N ALA A 244 15.33 -5.50 -27.95
CA ALA A 244 15.98 -6.60 -28.67
C ALA A 244 15.09 -7.85 -28.81
N LEU A 245 14.32 -8.21 -27.78
CA LEU A 245 13.38 -9.33 -27.85
C LEU A 245 12.22 -9.05 -28.82
N LYS A 246 11.72 -7.80 -28.87
CA LYS A 246 10.70 -7.39 -29.84
C LYS A 246 11.20 -7.44 -31.27
N ASP A 247 12.44 -7.00 -31.51
CA ASP A 247 13.05 -7.08 -32.83
C ASP A 247 13.19 -8.55 -33.28
N ALA A 248 13.58 -9.44 -32.36
CA ALA A 248 13.62 -10.89 -32.59
C ALA A 248 12.25 -11.51 -32.92
N GLU A 249 11.17 -11.03 -32.30
CA GLU A 249 9.82 -11.58 -32.44
C GLU A 249 9.23 -11.33 -33.83
N LEU A 250 9.74 -10.33 -34.55
CA LEU A 250 9.40 -10.09 -35.94
C LEU A 250 9.93 -11.18 -36.88
N VAL A 251 10.94 -11.95 -36.45
CA VAL A 251 11.69 -12.89 -37.29
C VAL A 251 11.43 -14.35 -36.92
N SER A 252 11.38 -14.71 -35.64
CA SER A 252 11.29 -16.10 -35.17
C SER A 252 10.45 -16.24 -33.90
N ASP A 253 9.96 -17.45 -33.62
CA ASP A 253 9.31 -17.81 -32.36
C ASP A 253 10.32 -18.22 -31.26
N THR A 254 11.61 -18.30 -31.61
CA THR A 254 12.70 -18.69 -30.72
C THR A 254 13.86 -17.71 -30.82
N ILE A 255 14.59 -17.60 -29.71
CA ILE A 255 15.81 -16.81 -29.64
C ILE A 255 16.93 -17.63 -29.00
N LYS A 256 18.12 -17.55 -29.60
CA LYS A 256 19.35 -18.17 -29.10
C LYS A 256 20.13 -17.12 -28.33
N LEU A 257 20.37 -17.38 -27.06
CA LEU A 257 21.27 -16.58 -26.22
C LEU A 257 22.66 -17.20 -26.26
N ILE A 258 23.67 -16.40 -26.55
CA ILE A 258 25.06 -16.86 -26.67
C ILE A 258 25.94 -15.93 -25.83
N GLY A 259 26.58 -16.48 -24.81
CA GLY A 259 27.57 -15.76 -24.01
C GLY A 259 28.97 -16.17 -24.41
N GLU A 260 29.71 -15.25 -25.01
CA GLU A 260 31.15 -15.37 -25.33
C GLU A 260 31.97 -14.51 -24.36
N GLU A 261 33.30 -14.58 -24.41
CA GLU A 261 34.21 -13.94 -23.44
C GLU A 261 33.93 -12.45 -23.15
N SER A 262 33.53 -11.68 -24.16
CA SER A 262 33.30 -10.22 -24.04
C SER A 262 31.98 -9.74 -24.62
N VAL A 263 31.20 -10.62 -25.23
CA VAL A 263 29.98 -10.28 -25.96
C VAL A 263 28.86 -11.25 -25.61
N LEU A 264 27.71 -10.69 -25.22
CA LEU A 264 26.44 -11.39 -25.21
C LEU A 264 25.77 -11.19 -26.57
N LYS A 265 25.35 -12.26 -27.22
CA LYS A 265 24.58 -12.22 -28.46
C LYS A 265 23.17 -12.78 -28.25
N MET A 266 22.22 -12.17 -28.94
CA MET A 266 20.86 -12.69 -29.10
C MET A 266 20.60 -12.86 -30.59
N GLU A 267 20.36 -14.10 -31.00
CA GLU A 267 20.17 -14.46 -32.41
C GLU A 267 18.78 -15.08 -32.60
N ALA A 268 18.05 -14.59 -33.61
CA ALA A 268 16.78 -15.18 -34.02
C ALA A 268 16.80 -15.38 -35.54
N LYS A 269 16.43 -16.58 -36.00
CA LYS A 269 16.55 -16.98 -37.40
C LYS A 269 15.35 -17.81 -37.84
N SER A 270 14.85 -17.52 -39.03
CA SER A 270 13.79 -18.27 -39.71
C SER A 270 14.02 -18.32 -41.22
N ASP A 271 13.05 -18.82 -41.97
CA ASP A 271 13.02 -18.76 -43.43
C ASP A 271 12.80 -17.33 -43.97
N ARG A 272 12.27 -16.43 -43.15
CA ARG A 272 11.96 -15.03 -43.51
C ARG A 272 13.13 -14.07 -43.29
N GLY A 273 14.12 -14.46 -42.50
CA GLY A 273 15.28 -13.63 -42.22
C GLY A 273 16.02 -14.02 -40.94
N GLU A 274 16.93 -13.15 -40.55
CA GLU A 274 17.71 -13.28 -39.31
C GLU A 274 17.89 -11.91 -38.66
N VAL A 275 17.98 -11.90 -37.34
CA VAL A 275 18.39 -10.75 -36.54
C VAL A 275 19.41 -11.17 -35.51
N GLU A 276 20.41 -10.32 -35.32
CA GLU A 276 21.49 -10.49 -34.36
C GLU A 276 21.63 -9.18 -33.58
N ALA A 277 21.50 -9.26 -32.26
CA ALA A 277 21.80 -8.17 -31.34
C ALA A 277 23.05 -8.52 -30.52
N LYS A 278 23.98 -7.57 -30.39
CA LYS A 278 25.25 -7.75 -29.66
C LYS A 278 25.33 -6.74 -28.52
N PHE A 279 25.71 -7.23 -27.35
CA PHE A 279 25.84 -6.43 -26.14
C PHE A 279 27.22 -6.62 -25.52
N SER A 280 27.85 -5.54 -25.08
CA SER A 280 29.14 -5.57 -24.41
C SER A 280 29.29 -4.46 -23.38
N LEU A 281 30.25 -4.61 -22.47
CA LEU A 281 30.65 -3.54 -21.55
C LEU A 281 31.25 -2.35 -22.33
N GLU A 282 31.98 -2.63 -23.41
CA GLU A 282 32.63 -1.62 -24.25
C GLU A 282 31.61 -0.71 -24.97
N SER A 283 30.52 -1.28 -25.47
CA SER A 283 29.43 -0.52 -26.10
C SER A 283 28.53 0.19 -25.09
N GLY A 284 28.70 -0.06 -23.79
CA GLY A 284 27.87 0.49 -22.72
C GLY A 284 26.49 -0.15 -22.60
N SER A 285 26.19 -1.19 -23.37
CA SER A 285 24.90 -1.86 -23.35
C SER A 285 24.77 -2.89 -22.22
N LEU A 286 25.90 -3.31 -21.63
CA LEU A 286 25.96 -4.14 -20.42
C LEU A 286 26.50 -3.31 -19.25
N LEU A 287 25.96 -3.56 -18.06
CA LEU A 287 26.39 -2.98 -16.80
C LEU A 287 27.36 -3.91 -16.05
N GLU A 288 27.16 -5.22 -16.17
CA GLU A 288 27.99 -6.28 -15.60
C GLU A 288 27.95 -7.47 -16.55
N TYR A 289 29.08 -8.14 -16.76
CA TYR A 289 29.15 -9.31 -17.62
C TYR A 289 30.23 -10.26 -17.14
N ASP A 290 29.81 -11.43 -16.66
CA ASP A 290 30.69 -12.48 -16.16
C ASP A 290 30.46 -13.76 -16.97
N VAL A 291 31.56 -14.34 -17.47
CA VAL A 291 31.54 -15.61 -18.20
C VAL A 291 32.60 -16.54 -17.62
N SER A 292 32.17 -17.61 -16.96
CA SER A 292 33.08 -18.68 -16.53
C SER A 292 33.38 -19.64 -17.68
N GLU A 293 32.39 -19.93 -18.52
CA GLU A 293 32.51 -20.78 -19.71
C GLU A 293 31.56 -20.29 -20.81
N PRO A 294 32.01 -20.20 -22.08
CA PRO A 294 31.13 -19.86 -23.19
C PRO A 294 29.93 -20.78 -23.24
N SER A 295 28.73 -20.19 -23.33
CA SER A 295 27.48 -20.93 -23.21
C SER A 295 26.45 -20.46 -24.22
N SER A 296 25.59 -21.38 -24.65
CA SER A 296 24.56 -21.09 -25.64
C SER A 296 23.30 -21.92 -25.40
N ALA A 297 22.14 -21.28 -25.40
CA ALA A 297 20.85 -21.96 -25.22
C ALA A 297 19.72 -21.27 -26.01
N LEU A 298 18.74 -22.06 -26.43
CA LEU A 298 17.58 -21.62 -27.21
C LEU A 298 16.36 -21.51 -26.29
N TYR A 299 15.57 -20.45 -26.42
CA TYR A 299 14.38 -20.22 -25.60
C TYR A 299 13.17 -19.83 -26.45
N GLY A 300 11.96 -20.04 -25.92
CA GLY A 300 10.73 -19.57 -26.54
C GLY A 300 10.61 -18.06 -26.38
N LEU A 301 10.51 -17.34 -27.50
CA LEU A 301 10.59 -15.89 -27.50
C LEU A 301 9.34 -15.23 -26.91
N SER A 302 8.16 -15.81 -27.15
CA SER A 302 6.89 -15.30 -26.60
C SER A 302 6.93 -15.17 -25.06
N TYR A 303 7.47 -16.17 -24.36
CA TYR A 303 7.65 -16.11 -22.91
C TYR A 303 8.53 -14.94 -22.47
N LEU A 304 9.67 -14.76 -23.14
CA LEU A 304 10.60 -13.68 -22.81
C LEU A 304 9.97 -12.31 -23.08
N THR A 305 9.28 -12.15 -24.20
CA THR A 305 8.59 -10.91 -24.55
C THR A 305 7.48 -10.59 -23.56
N ASP A 306 6.68 -11.58 -23.14
CA ASP A 306 5.60 -11.41 -22.17
C ASP A 306 6.14 -11.00 -20.80
N ILE A 307 7.15 -11.74 -20.30
CA ILE A 307 7.80 -11.47 -19.02
C ILE A 307 8.45 -10.09 -19.02
N VAL A 308 9.40 -9.85 -19.93
CA VAL A 308 10.17 -8.61 -19.99
C VAL A 308 9.26 -7.42 -20.32
N GLY A 309 8.22 -7.63 -21.14
CA GLY A 309 7.24 -6.62 -21.53
C GLY A 309 6.40 -6.05 -20.38
N LYS A 310 6.39 -6.69 -19.21
CA LYS A 310 5.83 -6.12 -17.97
C LYS A 310 6.91 -5.81 -16.93
N ALA A 311 7.86 -6.73 -16.74
CA ALA A 311 8.88 -6.66 -15.70
C ALA A 311 9.84 -5.47 -15.87
N TYR A 312 10.03 -4.95 -17.09
CA TYR A 312 10.85 -3.75 -17.31
C TYR A 312 10.37 -2.51 -16.55
N ARG A 313 9.10 -2.50 -16.10
CA ARG A 313 8.53 -1.42 -15.27
C ARG A 313 8.74 -1.62 -13.77
N VAL A 314 9.10 -2.83 -13.37
CA VAL A 314 9.44 -3.18 -11.98
C VAL A 314 10.88 -2.76 -11.70
N SER A 315 11.79 -3.01 -12.64
CA SER A 315 13.19 -2.67 -12.49
C SER A 315 13.79 -2.18 -13.80
N ASP A 316 14.56 -1.09 -13.74
CA ASP A 316 15.32 -0.57 -14.87
C ASP A 316 16.46 -1.51 -15.29
N ILE A 317 16.87 -2.43 -14.41
CA ILE A 317 17.95 -3.39 -14.64
C ILE A 317 17.39 -4.81 -14.67
N ALA A 318 17.74 -5.55 -15.72
CA ALA A 318 17.52 -6.97 -15.84
C ALA A 318 18.84 -7.72 -15.66
N THR A 319 18.81 -8.82 -14.91
CA THR A 319 19.93 -9.78 -14.81
C THR A 319 19.55 -11.07 -15.51
N LEU A 320 20.30 -11.44 -16.55
CA LEU A 320 20.16 -12.69 -17.28
C LEU A 320 21.27 -13.64 -16.85
N GLU A 321 20.91 -14.87 -16.50
CA GLU A 321 21.87 -15.92 -16.16
C GLU A 321 21.51 -17.21 -16.88
N PHE A 322 22.46 -17.79 -17.61
CA PHE A 322 22.21 -19.03 -18.36
C PHE A 322 23.47 -19.86 -18.55
N SER A 323 23.25 -21.10 -18.98
CA SER A 323 24.28 -22.05 -19.42
C SER A 323 23.73 -22.88 -20.57
N THR A 324 24.61 -23.54 -21.31
CA THR A 324 24.22 -24.43 -22.40
C THR A 324 23.20 -25.47 -21.96
N ASN A 325 22.07 -25.55 -22.67
CA ASN A 325 20.96 -26.48 -22.42
C ASN A 325 20.40 -26.46 -20.99
N LYS A 326 20.52 -25.33 -20.27
CA LYS A 326 19.91 -25.12 -18.94
C LYS A 326 18.81 -24.06 -18.97
N PRO A 327 17.94 -24.01 -17.95
CA PRO A 327 16.97 -22.93 -17.83
C PRO A 327 17.65 -21.56 -17.84
N LEU A 328 16.99 -20.56 -18.41
CA LEU A 328 17.37 -19.16 -18.21
C LEU A 328 16.85 -18.71 -16.85
N SER A 329 17.66 -18.00 -16.06
CA SER A 329 17.22 -17.17 -14.94
C SER A 329 17.18 -15.72 -15.39
N LEU A 330 16.05 -15.05 -15.18
CA LEU A 330 15.84 -13.64 -15.48
C LEU A 330 15.34 -12.95 -14.21
N SER A 331 16.16 -12.07 -13.63
CA SER A 331 15.89 -11.42 -12.35
C SER A 331 15.74 -9.90 -12.49
N PHE A 332 14.79 -9.35 -11.73
CA PHE A 332 14.50 -7.92 -11.60
C PHE A 332 14.49 -7.57 -10.11
N ASN A 333 15.19 -6.50 -9.74
CA ASN A 333 15.18 -6.03 -8.36
C ASN A 333 13.88 -5.26 -8.10
N VAL A 334 13.22 -5.62 -7.01
CA VAL A 334 12.10 -4.89 -6.42
C VAL A 334 12.67 -4.00 -5.30
N THR A 335 11.95 -2.95 -4.92
CA THR A 335 12.34 -2.05 -3.82
C THR A 335 12.75 -2.79 -2.54
N GLU A 336 13.70 -2.22 -1.79
CA GLU A 336 14.22 -2.72 -0.49
C GLU A 336 14.70 -4.18 -0.51
N ASN A 337 15.49 -4.55 -1.52
CA ASN A 337 16.08 -5.89 -1.72
C ASN A 337 15.08 -7.00 -2.05
N GLY A 338 13.85 -6.66 -2.43
CA GLY A 338 12.95 -7.63 -3.04
C GLY A 338 13.50 -8.13 -4.38
N VAL A 339 13.15 -9.34 -4.77
CA VAL A 339 13.60 -9.96 -6.03
C VAL A 339 12.43 -10.65 -6.70
N LEU A 340 12.20 -10.28 -7.96
CA LEU A 340 11.31 -11.00 -8.88
C LEU A 340 12.18 -11.76 -9.86
N ARG A 341 12.08 -13.09 -9.86
CA ARG A 341 12.85 -13.96 -10.74
C ARG A 341 11.93 -14.85 -11.56
N TYR A 342 12.33 -15.06 -12.81
CA TYR A 342 11.72 -15.99 -13.72
C TYR A 342 12.74 -17.06 -14.11
N TYR A 343 12.29 -18.31 -14.16
CA TYR A 343 13.04 -19.41 -14.75
C TYR A 343 12.31 -19.88 -16.00
N LEU A 344 13.02 -20.02 -17.12
CA LEU A 344 12.46 -20.47 -18.39
C LEU A 344 13.23 -21.68 -18.90
N ALA A 345 12.55 -22.80 -19.11
CA ALA A 345 13.17 -24.01 -19.65
C ALA A 345 13.70 -23.77 -21.08
N PRO A 346 14.86 -24.36 -21.44
CA PRO A 346 15.39 -24.24 -22.79
C PRO A 346 14.56 -25.07 -23.77
N ARG A 347 14.54 -24.64 -25.04
CA ARG A 347 14.06 -25.45 -26.15
C ARG A 347 15.19 -26.35 -26.65
N MET A 348 14.83 -27.57 -27.03
CA MET A 348 15.75 -28.47 -27.73
C MET A 348 16.00 -27.92 -29.14
N GLU A 349 17.26 -27.91 -29.59
CA GLU A 349 17.56 -27.68 -31.01
C GLU A 349 16.94 -28.85 -31.82
N ALA A 350 16.16 -28.51 -32.85
CA ALA A 350 15.44 -29.47 -33.69
C ALA A 350 16.32 -30.13 -34.74
#